data_AF-A0A966L3Y0-F1
#
_entry.id   AF-A0A966L3Y0-F1
#
_cell.length_a   1.000
_cell.length_b   1.000
_cell.length_c   1.000
_cell.angle_alpha   90.00
_cell.angle_beta   90.00
_cell.angle_gamma   90.00
#
_symmetry.space_group_name_H-M   'P 1'
#
loop_
_entity.id
_entity.type
_entity.pdbx_description
1 polymer ?
#
loop_
_entity_poly.entity_id
_entity_poly.type
_entity_poly.pdbx_seq_one_letter_code
_entity_poly.pdbx_strand_id
1 'polypeptide(L)' 'ANRALWRLTLLPLADKIFGGIAQGLSPWFADTRIAVDLDRVPALSEDRERLWKQVSEADFLTDAERRAMLGLEGP' A
#
# COMPACT_ATOMS: atom_id res chain seq x y z
N ALA A 1 19.47 2.94 3.63
CA ALA A 1 19.78 1.70 2.90
C ALA A 1 18.58 0.75 2.83
N ASN A 2 17.99 0.33 3.96
CA ASN A 2 16.86 -0.62 3.99
C ASN A 2 15.66 -0.19 3.11
N ARG A 3 15.22 1.08 3.21
CA ARG A 3 14.11 1.63 2.41
C ARG A 3 14.29 1.49 0.89
N ALA A 4 15.50 1.73 0.38
CA ALA A 4 15.77 1.65 -1.05
C ALA A 4 15.66 0.21 -1.57
N LEU A 5 16.17 -0.76 -0.79
CA LEU A 5 16.01 -2.19 -1.08
C LEU A 5 14.53 -2.59 -1.12
N TRP A 6 13.74 -2.13 -0.15
CA TRP A 6 12.31 -2.38 -0.11
C TRP A 6 11.59 -1.83 -1.35
N ARG A 7 11.82 -0.56 -1.69
CA ARG A 7 11.14 0.09 -2.82
C ARG A 7 11.57 -0.43 -4.18
N LEU A 8 12.86 -0.65 -4.40
CA LEU A 8 13.40 -0.92 -5.72
C LEU A 8 13.46 -2.41 -6.05
N THR A 9 13.46 -3.27 -5.03
CA THR A 9 13.67 -4.72 -5.23
C THR A 9 12.56 -5.55 -4.61
N LEU A 10 12.29 -5.40 -3.31
CA LEU A 10 11.39 -6.31 -2.60
C LEU A 10 9.92 -6.12 -3.00
N LEU A 11 9.43 -4.88 -3.03
CA LEU A 11 8.04 -4.60 -3.44
C LEU A 11 7.78 -5.01 -4.90
N PRO A 12 8.62 -4.62 -5.89
CA PRO A 12 8.40 -5.05 -7.27
C PRO A 12 8.49 -6.57 -7.47
N LEU A 13 9.30 -7.27 -6.68
CA LEU A 13 9.37 -8.73 -6.72
C LEU A 13 8.13 -9.37 -6.09
N ALA A 14 7.68 -8.85 -4.94
CA ALA A 14 6.47 -9.32 -4.28
C ALA A 14 5.23 -9.14 -5.17
N ASP A 15 5.08 -7.98 -5.82
CA ASP A 15 3.98 -7.71 -6.75
C ASP A 15 3.95 -8.71 -7.91
N LYS A 16 5.11 -9.07 -8.48
CA LYS A 16 5.18 -10.10 -9.54
C LYS A 16 4.74 -11.47 -9.04
N ILE A 17 5.20 -11.88 -7.86
CA ILE A 17 4.86 -13.17 -7.26
C ILE A 17 3.36 -13.22 -6.94
N PHE A 18 2.85 -12.18 -6.27
CA PHE A 18 1.45 -12.07 -5.88
C PHE A 18 0.52 -11.95 -7.08
N GLY A 19 0.94 -11.27 -8.15
CA GLY A 19 0.21 -11.26 -9.42
C GLY A 19 0.05 -12.65 -10.02
N GLY A 20 1.12 -13.45 -10.02
CA GLY A 20 1.06 -14.85 -10.49
C GLY A 20 0.14 -15.73 -9.62
N ILE A 21 0.19 -15.56 -8.30
CA ILE A 21 -0.69 -16.27 -7.37
C ILE A 21 -2.16 -15.85 -7.58
N ALA A 22 -2.43 -14.55 -7.65
CA ALA A 22 -3.77 -14.02 -7.87
C ALA A 22 -4.36 -14.47 -9.22
N GLN A 23 -3.54 -14.50 -10.28
CA GLN A 23 -3.93 -15.06 -11.57
C GLN A 23 -4.31 -16.54 -11.44
N GLY A 24 -3.52 -17.34 -10.72
CA GLY A 24 -3.82 -18.74 -10.46
C GLY A 24 -5.12 -18.95 -9.68
N LEU A 25 -5.47 -18.02 -8.78
CA LEU A 25 -6.68 -18.08 -7.96
C LEU A 25 -7.94 -17.53 -8.66
N SER A 26 -7.78 -16.84 -9.80
CA SER A 26 -8.89 -16.20 -10.52
C SER A 26 -10.10 -17.10 -10.86
N PRO A 27 -9.98 -18.43 -11.06
CA PRO A 27 -11.16 -19.29 -11.27
C PRO A 27 -12.07 -19.44 -10.05
N TRP A 28 -11.53 -19.29 -8.84
CA TRP A 28 -12.28 -19.44 -7.58
C TRP A 28 -12.73 -18.11 -7.00
N PHE A 29 -11.98 -17.04 -7.29
CA PHE A 29 -12.18 -15.74 -6.68
C PHE A 29 -12.11 -14.65 -7.76
N ALA A 30 -13.26 -14.07 -8.08
CA ALA A 30 -13.34 -12.94 -8.99
C ALA A 30 -12.55 -11.73 -8.44
N ASP A 31 -11.83 -11.04 -9.32
CA ASP A 31 -11.09 -9.80 -9.01
C ASP A 31 -10.11 -9.89 -7.82
N THR A 32 -9.52 -11.08 -7.61
CA THR A 32 -8.57 -11.29 -6.52
C THR A 32 -7.34 -10.40 -6.64
N ARG A 33 -7.03 -9.66 -5.57
CA ARG A 33 -5.79 -8.90 -5.43
C ARG A 33 -5.06 -9.35 -4.18
N ILE A 34 -3.77 -9.63 -4.34
CA ILE A 34 -2.84 -9.91 -3.24
C ILE A 34 -1.78 -8.82 -3.28
N ALA A 35 -1.53 -8.17 -2.14
CA ALA A 35 -0.56 -7.07 -2.04
C ALA A 35 0.13 -7.10 -0.67
N VAL A 36 1.33 -6.51 -0.60
CA VAL A 36 2.02 -6.29 0.68
C VAL A 36 1.31 -5.17 1.44
N ASP A 37 0.98 -5.44 2.71
CA ASP A 37 0.56 -4.40 3.65
C ASP A 37 1.78 -3.53 4.00
N LEU A 38 1.87 -2.36 3.36
CA LEU A 38 2.97 -1.42 3.54
C LEU A 38 3.02 -0.85 4.96
N ASP A 39 1.90 -0.83 5.68
CA ASP A 39 1.85 -0.32 7.04
C ASP A 39 2.56 -1.25 8.03
N ARG A 40 2.66 -2.53 7.67
CA ARG A 40 3.40 -3.55 8.43
C ARG A 40 4.88 -3.64 8.07
N VAL A 41 5.40 -2.74 7.22
CA VAL A 41 6.82 -2.73 6.84
C VAL A 41 7.56 -1.59 7.59
N PRO A 42 8.30 -1.88 8.68
CA PRO A 42 8.95 -0.83 9.47
C PRO A 42 9.91 0.05 8.66
N ALA A 43 10.57 -0.53 7.64
CA ALA A 43 11.49 0.16 6.74
C ALA A 43 10.84 1.25 5.86
N LEU A 44 9.50 1.28 5.78
CA LEU A 44 8.72 2.25 5.01
C LEU A 44 7.99 3.26 5.92
N SER A 45 8.20 3.21 7.24
CA SER A 45 7.47 4.08 8.19
C SER A 45 7.68 5.57 7.92
N GLU A 46 8.89 6.00 7.55
CA GLU A 46 9.18 7.40 7.19
C GLU A 46 8.40 7.87 5.96
N ASP A 47 8.19 7.00 4.98
CA ASP A 47 7.46 7.38 3.77
C ASP A 47 5.96 7.49 4.05
N ARG A 48 5.45 6.61 4.91
CA ARG A 48 4.09 6.70 5.44
C ARG A 48 3.91 8.00 6.21
N GLU A 49 4.80 8.33 7.13
CA GLU A 49 4.74 9.59 7.88
C GLU A 49 4.74 10.81 6.95
N ARG A 50 5.57 10.79 5.90
CA ARG A 50 5.57 11.85 4.88
C ARG A 50 4.24 11.96 4.14
N LEU A 51 3.66 10.84 3.73
CA LEU A 51 2.35 10.81 3.06
C LEU A 51 1.26 11.34 3.99
N TRP A 52 1.24 10.88 5.25
CA TRP A 52 0.28 11.29 6.26
C TRP A 52 0.38 12.79 6.53
N LYS A 53 1.59 13.33 6.61
CA LYS A 53 1.82 14.77 6.73
C LYS A 53 1.25 15.54 5.53
N GLN A 54 1.54 15.10 4.30
CA GLN A 54 1.01 15.72 3.08
C GLN A 54 -0.52 15.71 3.04
N VAL A 55 -1.15 14.59 3.41
CA VAL A 55 -2.61 14.47 3.47
C VAL A 55 -3.20 15.32 4.60
N SER A 56 -2.50 15.46 5.73
CA SER A 56 -2.94 16.27 6.88
C SER A 56 -2.75 17.77 6.66
N GLU A 57 -1.85 18.19 5.76
CA GLU A 57 -1.63 19.60 5.39
C GLU A 57 -2.47 20.04 4.17
N ALA A 58 -3.17 19.12 3.51
CA ALA A 58 -4.00 19.41 2.35
C ALA A 58 -5.35 20.03 2.76
N ASP A 59 -5.39 21.35 2.94
CA ASP A 59 -6.57 22.11 3.40
C ASP A 59 -7.82 22.00 2.50
N PHE A 60 -7.64 21.56 1.26
CA PHE A 60 -8.73 21.33 0.31
C PHE A 60 -9.45 19.99 0.51
N LEU A 61 -8.89 19.07 1.30
CA LEU A 61 -9.47 17.76 1.56
C LEU A 61 -10.37 17.79 2.80
N THR A 62 -11.56 17.22 2.65
CA THR A 62 -12.45 16.88 3.76
C THR A 62 -11.85 15.76 4.62
N ASP A 63 -12.28 15.64 5.87
CA ASP A 63 -11.82 14.58 6.76
C ASP A 63 -12.12 13.17 6.23
N ALA A 64 -13.22 13.03 5.47
CA ALA A 64 -13.57 11.78 4.80
C ALA A 64 -12.53 11.42 3.72
N GLU A 65 -12.21 12.36 2.83
CA GLU A 65 -11.21 12.15 1.78
C GLU A 65 -9.82 11.86 2.37
N ARG A 66 -9.45 12.52 3.47
CA ARG A 66 -8.19 12.22 4.18
C ARG A 66 -8.19 10.78 4.72
N ARG A 67 -9.26 10.33 5.36
CA ARG A 67 -9.35 8.95 5.86
C ARG A 67 -9.30 7.91 4.75
N ALA A 68 -9.98 8.15 3.61
CA ALA A 68 -9.92 7.30 2.42
C ALA A 68 -8.49 7.14 1.91
N MET A 69 -7.78 8.26 1.74
CA MET A 69 -6.40 8.27 1.23
C MET A 69 -5.40 7.60 2.17
N LEU A 70 -5.70 7.57 3.48
CA LEU A 70 -4.88 6.93 4.50
C LEU A 70 -5.26 5.47 4.75
N GLY A 71 -6.26 4.92 4.04
CA GLY A 71 -6.73 3.56 4.24
C GLY A 71 -7.42 3.33 5.59
N LEU A 72 -7.96 4.40 6.18
CA LEU A 72 -8.66 4.37 7.48
C LEU A 72 -10.17 4.20 7.34
N GLU A 73 -10.67 4.06 6.11
CA GLU A 73 -12.06 3.65 5.88
C GLU A 73 -12.16 2.15 6.15
N GLY A 74 -13.08 1.79 7.04
CA GLY A 74 -13.35 0.39 7.40
C GLY A 74 -13.80 -0.45 6.20
N PRO A 75 -13.91 -1.78 6.39
CA PRO A 75 -14.11 -2.75 5.31
C PRO A 75 -15.32 -2.48 4.42
#